data_AF-A0AAN9Z7M4-F1
#
_entry.id   AF-A0AAN9Z7M4-F1
#
_cell.length_a   1.000
_cell.length_b   1.000
_cell.length_c   1.000
_cell.angle_alpha   90.00
_cell.angle_beta   90.00
_cell.angle_gamma   90.00
#
_symmetry.space_group_name_H-M   'P 1'
#
loop_
_entity.id
_entity.type
_entity.pdbx_description
1 polymer ?
#
loop_
_entity_poly.entity_id
_entity_poly.type
_entity_poly.pdbx_seq_one_letter_code
_entity_poly.pdbx_strand_id
1 'polypeptide(L)'
;MKRGGRQFIMSASQANTMVLYDSAEEEEDDDAYDDEEHSHDEEEEEAEIEFCSIPPYVVTKEYVNERLEHARQLSAQDADIALQKHVHQLKTTLQSVTDTQSTCLRQWNVNGPFNADLYRIANTASPQEEKDVDNKAYVDRHIKDITTHLQKLPTLRCSKLGNVNVVNKRIVNMAPPIKKEDGATKGYVDEKIKKEIAKCLTTKQS
;
A
#
# COMPACT_ATOMS: atom_id res chain seq x y z
N MET A 1 35.68 9.90 13.24
CA MET A 1 34.96 8.62 13.37
C MET A 1 33.97 8.48 12.21
N LYS A 2 34.35 7.75 11.15
CA LYS A 2 33.46 7.41 10.02
C LYS A 2 33.09 5.94 10.15
N ARG A 3 31.82 5.61 10.35
CA ARG A 3 31.32 4.22 10.25
C ARG A 3 30.56 4.10 8.94
N GLY A 4 31.15 3.35 8.01
CA GLY A 4 30.61 3.09 6.68
C GLY A 4 29.41 2.15 6.73
N GLY A 5 28.37 2.50 5.99
CA GLY A 5 27.22 1.63 5.74
C GLY A 5 27.63 0.48 4.83
N ARG A 6 27.38 -0.75 5.27
CA ARG A 6 27.47 -1.94 4.41
C ARG A 6 26.14 -2.04 3.65
N GLN A 7 26.17 -1.88 2.33
CA GLN A 7 25.09 -2.33 1.47
C GLN A 7 25.15 -3.85 1.40
N PHE A 8 24.14 -4.53 1.92
CA PHE A 8 23.92 -5.95 1.65
C PHE A 8 23.10 -6.06 0.36
N ILE A 9 23.80 -6.37 -0.74
CA ILE A 9 23.17 -6.87 -1.96
C ILE A 9 23.02 -8.38 -1.76
N MET A 10 21.82 -8.87 -1.47
CA MET A 10 21.56 -10.31 -1.52
C MET A 10 21.16 -10.66 -2.94
N SER A 11 22.08 -11.28 -3.68
CA SER A 11 21.79 -11.97 -4.92
C SER A 11 20.92 -13.19 -4.61
N ALA A 12 19.75 -13.28 -5.25
CA ALA A 12 18.90 -14.45 -5.19
C ALA A 12 19.58 -15.63 -5.92
N SER A 13 20.32 -16.44 -5.19
CA SER A 13 20.71 -17.78 -5.61
C SER A 13 21.09 -18.56 -4.34
N GLN A 14 20.42 -19.70 -4.15
CA GLN A 14 20.66 -20.69 -3.09
C GLN A 14 20.03 -20.37 -1.73
N ALA A 15 18.75 -20.76 -1.58
CA ALA A 15 18.24 -21.27 -0.31
C ALA A 15 17.51 -22.59 -0.62
N ASN A 16 18.28 -23.69 -0.55
CA ASN A 16 17.75 -25.04 -0.49
C ASN A 16 17.28 -25.24 0.95
N THR A 17 15.99 -25.03 1.22
CA THR A 17 15.45 -25.14 2.57
C THR A 17 15.15 -26.60 2.87
N MET A 18 16.04 -27.20 3.64
CA MET A 18 15.89 -28.45 4.37
C MET A 18 14.65 -28.35 5.28
N VAL A 19 13.63 -29.17 5.06
CA VAL A 19 12.48 -29.29 5.95
C VAL A 19 12.70 -30.51 6.82
N LEU A 20 12.80 -30.27 8.13
CA LEU A 20 12.80 -31.26 9.19
C LEU A 20 11.39 -31.87 9.26
N TYR A 21 11.32 -33.21 9.26
CA TYR A 21 10.10 -33.94 9.56
C TYR A 21 9.84 -33.81 11.07
N ASP A 22 8.74 -33.15 11.43
CA ASP A 22 8.12 -33.26 12.76
C ASP A 22 6.75 -33.93 12.61
N SER A 23 6.54 -34.87 13.51
CA SER A 23 5.46 -35.84 13.66
C SER A 23 4.05 -35.25 13.62
N ALA A 24 3.14 -35.98 12.98
CA ALA A 24 1.74 -36.03 13.38
C ALA A 24 1.33 -37.51 13.43
N GLU A 25 0.97 -37.93 14.62
CA GLU A 25 0.40 -39.23 14.98
C GLU A 25 -0.97 -39.35 14.31
N GLU A 26 -1.17 -40.38 13.48
CA GLU A 26 -2.50 -40.85 13.14
C GLU A 26 -2.62 -42.25 13.73
N GLU A 27 -3.53 -42.36 14.70
CA GLU A 27 -3.97 -43.60 15.30
C GLU A 27 -4.71 -44.41 14.23
N GLU A 28 -4.16 -45.57 13.88
CA GLU A 28 -4.86 -46.55 13.04
C GLU A 28 -5.67 -47.47 13.96
N ASP A 29 -6.97 -47.46 13.68
CA ASP A 29 -8.02 -48.22 14.35
C ASP A 29 -7.78 -49.74 14.27
N ASP A 30 -7.94 -50.37 15.43
CA ASP A 30 -7.93 -51.81 15.67
C ASP A 30 -9.17 -52.48 15.03
N ASP A 31 -9.10 -52.83 13.75
CA ASP A 31 -10.09 -53.72 13.13
C ASP A 31 -9.65 -55.18 13.27
N ALA A 32 -10.29 -55.84 14.23
CA ALA A 32 -10.25 -57.26 14.50
C ALA A 32 -10.53 -58.09 13.24
N TYR A 33 -9.51 -58.81 12.77
CA TYR A 33 -9.71 -59.90 11.82
C TYR A 33 -10.14 -61.15 12.61
N ASP A 34 -11.41 -61.51 12.45
CA ASP A 34 -11.97 -62.80 12.88
C ASP A 34 -11.26 -63.92 12.11
N ASP A 35 -10.54 -64.76 12.86
CA ASP A 35 -10.04 -66.07 12.44
C ASP A 35 -11.24 -67.01 12.22
N GLU A 36 -11.75 -67.10 11.00
CA GLU A 36 -12.49 -68.29 10.59
C GLU A 36 -11.51 -69.31 10.00
N GLU A 37 -11.13 -70.27 10.86
CA GLU A 37 -10.54 -71.55 10.50
C GLU A 37 -11.37 -72.23 9.40
N HIS A 38 -10.95 -72.04 8.15
CA HIS A 38 -11.39 -72.89 7.05
C HIS A 38 -10.47 -74.11 7.00
N SER A 39 -10.90 -75.18 7.69
CA SER A 39 -10.39 -76.54 7.47
C SER A 39 -10.67 -76.92 6.02
N HIS A 40 -9.68 -76.74 5.15
CA HIS A 40 -9.65 -77.41 3.86
C HIS A 40 -8.83 -78.68 4.04
N ASP A 41 -9.57 -79.79 3.97
CA ASP A 41 -9.05 -81.13 3.88
C ASP A 41 -7.97 -81.18 2.79
N GLU A 42 -6.76 -81.55 3.20
CA GLU A 42 -5.66 -81.90 2.31
C GLU A 42 -6.02 -83.22 1.61
N GLU A 43 -6.84 -83.15 0.55
CA GLU A 43 -6.84 -84.19 -0.47
C GLU A 43 -5.58 -83.96 -1.33
N GLU A 44 -4.51 -84.69 -0.99
CA GLU A 44 -3.35 -84.94 -1.85
C GLU A 44 -3.82 -85.62 -3.14
N GLU A 45 -4.34 -84.83 -4.08
CA GLU A 45 -4.47 -85.24 -5.46
C GLU A 45 -3.07 -85.14 -6.07
N GLU A 46 -2.34 -86.26 -6.08
CA GLU A 46 -1.12 -86.40 -6.87
C GLU A 46 -1.47 -86.19 -8.34
N ALA A 47 -1.48 -84.92 -8.76
CA ALA A 47 -1.46 -84.55 -10.16
C ALA A 47 -0.15 -85.10 -10.71
N GLU A 48 -0.25 -86.24 -11.38
CA GLU A 48 0.77 -86.71 -12.30
C GLU A 48 1.17 -85.51 -13.16
N ILE A 49 2.34 -84.93 -12.88
CA ILE A 49 2.95 -83.93 -13.74
C ILE A 49 3.35 -84.71 -14.98
N GLU A 50 2.40 -84.90 -15.87
CA GLU A 50 2.65 -85.26 -17.25
C GLU A 50 3.63 -84.19 -17.72
N PHE A 51 4.89 -84.60 -17.87
CA PHE A 51 5.97 -83.75 -18.34
C PHE A 51 5.61 -83.41 -19.79
N CYS A 52 4.72 -82.43 -19.93
CA CYS A 52 4.29 -81.88 -21.19
C CYS A 52 5.56 -81.29 -21.75
N SER A 53 6.19 -82.07 -22.63
CA SER A 53 7.43 -81.76 -23.33
C SER A 53 7.35 -80.30 -23.72
N ILE A 54 8.02 -79.42 -22.95
CA ILE A 54 7.96 -77.98 -23.19
C ILE A 54 8.51 -77.86 -24.61
N PRO A 55 7.67 -77.50 -25.61
CA PRO A 55 8.15 -77.44 -26.96
C PRO A 55 9.32 -76.45 -26.95
N PRO A 56 10.45 -76.75 -27.63
CA PRO A 56 11.54 -75.80 -27.71
C PRO A 56 10.93 -74.48 -28.18
N TYR A 57 11.08 -73.43 -27.36
CA TYR A 57 10.47 -72.14 -27.64
C TYR A 57 11.05 -71.65 -28.97
N VAL A 58 10.36 -71.93 -30.07
CA VAL A 58 10.76 -71.41 -31.37
C VAL A 58 10.44 -69.94 -31.30
N VAL A 59 11.46 -69.14 -31.00
CA VAL A 59 11.39 -67.69 -31.07
C VAL A 59 11.14 -67.36 -32.54
N THR A 60 9.86 -67.25 -32.90
CA THR A 60 9.45 -66.84 -34.23
C THR A 60 9.73 -65.35 -34.37
N LYS A 61 9.91 -64.89 -35.61
CA LYS A 61 10.04 -63.45 -35.90
C LYS A 61 8.83 -62.67 -35.37
N GLU A 62 7.65 -63.30 -35.38
CA GLU A 62 6.41 -62.73 -34.84
C GLU A 62 6.49 -62.48 -33.33
N TYR A 63 6.94 -63.46 -32.54
CA TYR A 63 7.10 -63.30 -31.09
C TYR A 63 8.08 -62.17 -30.70
N VAL A 64 9.19 -62.06 -31.42
CA VAL A 64 10.16 -60.96 -31.20
C VAL A 64 9.55 -59.61 -31.55
N ASN A 65 8.78 -59.54 -32.64
CA ASN A 65 8.12 -58.31 -33.05
C ASN A 65 7.04 -57.88 -32.05
N GLU A 66 6.22 -58.80 -31.54
CA GLU A 66 5.21 -58.52 -30.52
C GLU A 66 5.82 -57.98 -29.22
N ARG A 67 6.92 -58.58 -28.74
CA ARG A 67 7.64 -58.09 -27.55
C ARG A 67 8.28 -56.73 -27.79
N LEU A 68 8.79 -56.47 -28.99
CA LEU A 68 9.35 -55.18 -29.38
C LEU A 68 8.26 -54.10 -29.47
N GLU A 69 7.08 -54.42 -29.97
CA GLU A 69 5.93 -53.52 -30.01
C GLU A 69 5.40 -53.23 -28.61
N HIS A 70 5.28 -54.23 -27.75
CA HIS A 70 4.93 -54.04 -26.34
C HIS A 70 5.95 -53.17 -25.59
N ALA A 71 7.26 -53.38 -25.81
CA ALA A 71 8.30 -52.55 -25.22
C ALA A 71 8.25 -51.09 -25.73
N ARG A 72 7.93 -50.88 -27.01
CA ARG A 72 7.68 -49.54 -27.57
C ARG A 72 6.48 -48.86 -26.93
N GLN A 73 5.37 -49.59 -26.73
CA GLN A 73 4.17 -49.08 -26.06
C GLN A 73 4.45 -48.67 -24.61
N LEU A 74 5.14 -49.52 -23.84
CA LEU A 74 5.55 -49.19 -22.47
C LEU A 74 6.44 -47.94 -22.42
N SER A 75 7.42 -47.82 -23.33
CA SER A 75 8.27 -46.63 -23.40
C SER A 75 7.51 -45.34 -23.76
N ALA A 76 6.45 -45.46 -24.56
CA ALA A 76 5.57 -44.34 -24.89
C ALA A 76 4.68 -43.94 -23.70
N GLN A 77 4.19 -44.92 -22.93
CA GLN A 77 3.42 -44.69 -21.71
C GLN A 77 4.25 -44.00 -20.63
N ASP A 78 5.51 -44.42 -20.44
CA ASP A 78 6.43 -43.78 -19.50
C ASP A 78 6.71 -42.31 -19.87
N ALA A 79 6.85 -42.01 -21.17
CA ALA A 79 7.02 -40.66 -21.67
C ALA A 79 5.77 -39.78 -21.43
N ASP A 80 4.56 -40.34 -21.61
CA ASP A 80 3.31 -39.63 -21.31
C ASP A 80 3.17 -39.33 -19.82
N ILE A 81 3.49 -40.30 -18.93
CA ILE A 81 3.48 -40.10 -17.48
C ILE A 81 4.45 -38.97 -17.07
N ALA A 82 5.64 -38.92 -17.65
CA ALA A 82 6.60 -37.85 -17.39
C ALA A 82 6.07 -36.48 -17.83
N LEU A 83 5.45 -36.42 -19.02
CA LEU A 83 4.83 -35.20 -19.53
C LEU A 83 3.68 -34.73 -18.62
N GLN A 84 2.80 -35.62 -18.18
CA GLN A 84 1.71 -35.30 -17.27
C GLN A 84 2.22 -34.76 -15.92
N LYS A 85 3.31 -35.33 -15.37
CA LYS A 85 3.96 -34.82 -14.16
C LYS A 85 4.49 -33.40 -14.36
N HIS A 86 5.15 -33.12 -15.47
CA HIS A 86 5.61 -31.77 -15.78
C HIS A 86 4.45 -30.78 -15.97
N VAL A 87 3.40 -31.17 -16.66
CA VAL A 87 2.18 -30.35 -16.82
C VAL A 87 1.53 -30.06 -15.46
N HIS A 88 1.47 -31.05 -14.57
CA HIS A 88 0.95 -30.86 -13.22
C HIS A 88 1.81 -29.89 -12.41
N GLN A 89 3.14 -30.06 -12.42
CA GLN A 89 4.07 -29.13 -11.76
C GLN A 89 3.94 -27.70 -12.27
N LEU A 90 3.81 -27.52 -13.59
CA LEU A 90 3.59 -26.21 -14.21
C LEU A 90 2.26 -25.59 -13.78
N LYS A 91 1.18 -26.37 -13.72
CA LYS A 91 -0.13 -25.92 -13.24
C LYS A 91 -0.06 -25.46 -11.78
N THR A 92 0.57 -26.26 -10.92
CA THR A 92 0.72 -25.93 -9.49
C THR A 92 1.58 -24.68 -9.29
N THR A 93 2.66 -24.53 -10.06
CA THR A 93 3.53 -23.35 -10.00
C THR A 93 2.82 -22.09 -10.51
N LEU A 94 2.04 -22.20 -11.58
CA LEU A 94 1.24 -21.09 -12.09
C LEU A 94 0.22 -20.65 -11.05
N GLN A 95 -0.47 -21.61 -10.43
CA GLN A 95 -1.46 -21.34 -9.39
C GLN A 95 -0.82 -20.63 -8.18
N SER A 96 0.34 -21.10 -7.71
CA SER A 96 1.01 -20.47 -6.57
C SER A 96 1.51 -19.05 -6.89
N VAL A 97 1.96 -18.78 -8.13
CA VAL A 97 2.31 -17.43 -8.58
C VAL A 97 1.08 -16.52 -8.60
N THR A 98 -0.06 -17.00 -9.11
CA THR A 98 -1.31 -16.21 -9.13
C THR A 98 -1.84 -15.94 -7.73
N ASP A 99 -1.72 -16.90 -6.81
CA ASP A 99 -2.16 -16.75 -5.42
C ASP A 99 -1.22 -15.80 -4.64
N THR A 100 0.09 -15.88 -4.91
CA THR A 100 1.08 -14.95 -4.34
C THR A 100 0.84 -13.52 -4.83
N GLN A 101 0.58 -13.33 -6.13
CA GLN A 101 0.20 -12.01 -6.65
C GLN A 101 -1.10 -11.51 -5.99
N SER A 102 -2.09 -12.39 -5.82
CA SER A 102 -3.36 -12.04 -5.19
C SER A 102 -3.20 -11.68 -3.71
N THR A 103 -2.32 -12.35 -2.95
CA THR A 103 -2.06 -12.06 -1.54
C THR A 103 -1.23 -10.80 -1.34
N CYS A 104 -0.18 -10.60 -2.15
CA CYS A 104 0.59 -9.35 -2.15
C CYS A 104 -0.29 -8.14 -2.54
N LEU A 105 -1.25 -8.33 -3.45
CA LEU A 105 -2.21 -7.29 -3.81
C LEU A 105 -3.31 -7.12 -2.76
N ARG A 106 -3.76 -8.15 -2.04
CA ARG A 106 -4.77 -7.99 -0.97
C ARG A 106 -4.29 -7.13 0.20
N GLN A 107 -2.97 -7.08 0.45
CA GLN A 107 -2.39 -6.17 1.43
C GLN A 107 -2.48 -4.70 1.00
N TRP A 108 -2.66 -4.44 -0.29
CA TRP A 108 -2.93 -3.13 -0.86
C TRP A 108 -4.35 -3.11 -1.39
N ASN A 109 -5.31 -2.63 -0.62
CA ASN A 109 -6.67 -2.45 -1.14
C ASN A 109 -6.67 -1.41 -2.28
N VAL A 110 -6.37 -1.84 -3.50
CA VAL A 110 -6.21 -0.98 -4.69
C VAL A 110 -7.55 -0.41 -5.17
N ASN A 111 -8.67 -0.92 -4.65
CA ASN A 111 -10.01 -0.54 -5.04
C ASN A 111 -10.82 0.07 -3.88
N GLY A 112 -10.17 0.43 -2.77
CA GLY A 112 -10.83 0.99 -1.60
C GLY A 112 -9.94 1.97 -0.83
N PRO A 113 -10.45 2.52 0.29
CA PRO A 113 -9.69 3.47 1.09
C PRO A 113 -8.43 2.80 1.65
N PHE A 114 -7.27 3.42 1.39
CA PHE A 114 -6.01 3.03 1.97
C PHE A 114 -5.87 3.63 3.37
N ASN A 115 -5.65 2.79 4.38
CA ASN A 115 -5.31 3.23 5.73
C ASN A 115 -3.80 3.10 5.95
N ALA A 116 -3.12 4.21 6.25
CA ALA A 116 -1.70 4.24 6.55
C ALA A 116 -1.39 4.06 8.05
N ASP A 117 -2.40 3.81 8.89
CA ASP A 117 -2.32 3.78 10.36
C ASP A 117 -1.57 5.02 10.90
N LEU A 118 -0.48 4.81 11.64
CA LEU A 118 0.35 5.88 12.22
C LEU A 118 1.57 6.20 11.36
N TYR A 119 1.62 5.70 10.13
CA TYR A 119 2.73 5.94 9.21
C TYR A 119 2.52 7.19 8.38
N ARG A 120 3.64 7.84 8.06
CA ARG A 120 3.65 8.99 7.16
C ARG A 120 3.63 8.50 5.71
N ILE A 121 2.75 9.10 4.90
CA ILE A 121 2.80 8.97 3.44
C ILE A 121 3.81 10.00 2.94
N ALA A 122 4.89 9.51 2.32
CA ALA A 122 5.98 10.33 1.80
C ALA A 122 5.98 10.35 0.26
N ASN A 123 6.74 11.28 -0.32
CA ASN A 123 6.95 11.40 -1.77
C ASN A 123 5.66 11.60 -2.59
N THR A 124 4.65 12.24 -2.00
CA THR A 124 3.44 12.63 -2.74
C THR A 124 3.72 13.84 -3.62
N ALA A 125 3.22 13.81 -4.86
CA ALA A 125 3.28 14.95 -5.77
C ALA A 125 2.42 16.12 -5.26
N SER A 126 2.55 17.29 -5.89
CA SER A 126 1.62 18.40 -5.59
C SER A 126 0.25 18.09 -6.20
N PRO A 127 -0.84 18.32 -5.48
CA PRO A 127 -2.20 18.08 -5.97
C PRO A 127 -2.46 18.91 -7.24
N GLN A 128 -3.16 18.32 -8.20
CA GLN A 128 -3.63 18.96 -9.43
C GLN A 128 -5.16 19.02 -9.49
N GLU A 129 -5.84 18.03 -8.92
CA GLU A 129 -7.30 17.89 -8.90
C GLU A 129 -7.87 17.99 -7.47
N GLU A 130 -9.17 18.26 -7.36
CA GLU A 130 -9.84 18.47 -6.06
C GLU A 130 -9.80 17.26 -5.11
N LYS A 131 -9.63 16.05 -5.65
CA LYS A 131 -9.60 14.81 -4.87
C LYS A 131 -8.19 14.32 -4.57
N ASP A 132 -7.17 15.06 -4.99
CA ASP A 132 -5.79 14.70 -4.72
C ASP A 132 -5.45 14.92 -3.24
N VAL A 133 -4.48 14.15 -2.76
CA VAL A 133 -3.94 14.34 -1.40
C VAL A 133 -3.04 15.57 -1.35
N ASP A 134 -3.33 16.47 -0.42
CA ASP A 134 -2.48 17.63 -0.16
C ASP A 134 -1.18 17.20 0.55
N ASN A 135 -0.04 17.61 0.01
CA ASN A 135 1.24 17.47 0.68
C ASN A 135 1.58 18.72 1.51
N LYS A 136 2.48 18.58 2.49
CA LYS A 136 2.84 19.69 3.39
C LYS A 136 3.39 20.92 2.64
N ALA A 137 4.18 20.71 1.59
CA ALA A 137 4.79 21.80 0.84
C ALA A 137 3.75 22.64 0.09
N TYR A 138 2.69 22.00 -0.42
CA TYR A 138 1.55 22.66 -1.04
C TYR A 138 0.81 23.55 -0.03
N VAL A 139 0.48 23.00 1.14
CA VAL A 139 -0.22 23.75 2.22
C VAL A 139 0.63 24.92 2.74
N ASP A 140 1.91 24.69 3.02
CA ASP A 140 2.83 25.73 3.52
C ASP A 140 2.94 26.92 2.55
N ARG A 141 2.98 26.64 1.23
CA ARG A 141 3.01 27.69 0.19
C ARG A 141 1.75 28.56 0.24
N HIS A 142 0.58 27.94 0.30
CA HIS A 142 -0.69 28.67 0.36
C HIS A 142 -0.81 29.51 1.64
N ILE A 143 -0.39 28.97 2.78
CA ILE A 143 -0.36 29.73 4.05
C ILE A 143 0.57 30.94 3.94
N LYS A 144 1.76 30.76 3.32
CA LYS A 144 2.71 31.86 3.12
C LYS A 144 2.13 32.95 2.22
N ASP A 145 1.41 32.56 1.17
CA ASP A 145 0.77 33.50 0.25
C ASP A 145 -0.33 34.29 0.96
N ILE A 146 -1.20 33.62 1.73
CA ILE A 146 -2.21 34.30 2.57
C ILE A 146 -1.55 35.28 3.52
N THR A 147 -0.50 34.85 4.25
CA THR A 147 0.20 35.70 5.21
C THR A 147 0.79 36.94 4.55
N THR A 148 1.36 36.79 3.34
CA THR A 148 1.90 37.89 2.55
C THR A 148 0.82 38.85 2.07
N HIS A 149 -0.33 38.35 1.65
CA HIS A 149 -1.46 39.18 1.23
C HIS A 149 -2.07 39.95 2.42
N LEU A 150 -2.21 39.31 3.58
CA LEU A 150 -2.70 39.96 4.80
C LEU A 150 -1.77 41.09 5.29
N GLN A 151 -0.46 40.94 5.09
CA GLN A 151 0.51 42.01 5.40
C GLN A 151 0.38 43.22 4.47
N LYS A 152 -0.13 43.03 3.25
CA LYS A 152 -0.34 44.09 2.27
C LYS A 152 -1.70 44.79 2.41
N LEU A 153 -2.64 44.22 3.17
CA LEU A 153 -3.93 44.86 3.42
C LEU A 153 -3.73 46.07 4.36
N PRO A 154 -3.99 47.31 3.88
CA PRO A 154 -3.78 48.53 4.66
C PRO A 154 -4.70 48.61 5.89
N THR A 155 -5.75 47.80 5.96
CA THR A 155 -6.72 47.75 7.06
C THR A 155 -6.24 47.00 8.30
N LEU A 156 -5.21 46.15 8.21
CA LEU A 156 -4.74 45.32 9.34
C LEU A 156 -3.43 45.81 9.99
N ARG A 157 -2.77 46.81 9.41
CA ARG A 157 -1.51 47.38 9.94
C ARG A 157 -1.66 48.87 10.26
N CYS A 158 -2.60 49.21 11.13
CA CYS A 158 -2.65 50.52 11.76
C CYS A 158 -1.72 50.58 12.99
N SER A 159 -0.48 50.11 12.88
CA SER A 159 0.46 50.05 14.03
C SER A 159 1.76 50.83 13.85
N LYS A 160 1.93 51.57 12.74
CA LYS A 160 2.99 52.58 12.60
C LYS A 160 2.74 53.49 11.40
N LEU A 161 1.77 54.37 11.53
CA LEU A 161 1.70 55.51 10.62
C LEU A 161 2.45 56.65 11.31
N GLY A 162 3.61 57.01 10.75
CA GLY A 162 4.16 58.35 10.96
C GLY A 162 3.24 59.39 10.32
N ASN A 163 3.80 60.47 9.77
CA ASN A 163 2.99 61.46 9.06
C ASN A 163 2.27 60.82 7.87
N VAL A 164 0.94 60.97 7.81
CA VAL A 164 0.11 60.48 6.71
C VAL A 164 -0.24 61.65 5.79
N ASN A 165 0.24 61.60 4.54
CA ASN A 165 -0.19 62.53 3.50
C ASN A 165 -1.42 61.94 2.79
N VAL A 166 -2.58 62.59 2.92
CA VAL A 166 -3.84 62.17 2.30
C VAL A 166 -4.05 62.75 0.90
N VAL A 167 -3.04 63.36 0.27
CA VAL A 167 -2.99 63.81 -1.15
C VAL A 167 -4.33 64.36 -1.67
N ASN A 168 -4.68 65.58 -1.25
CA ASN A 168 -5.90 66.29 -1.67
C ASN A 168 -7.22 65.52 -1.41
N LYS A 169 -7.22 64.57 -0.46
CA LYS A 169 -8.45 63.91 0.03
C LYS A 169 -8.94 64.55 1.33
N ARG A 170 -10.24 64.40 1.58
CA ARG A 170 -10.90 64.81 2.83
C ARG A 170 -10.83 63.68 3.85
N ILE A 171 -10.62 64.03 5.11
CA ILE A 171 -10.84 63.15 6.25
C ILE A 171 -12.30 63.34 6.67
N VAL A 172 -13.09 62.27 6.68
CA VAL A 172 -14.51 62.27 7.07
C VAL A 172 -14.70 61.56 8.41
N ASN A 173 -15.79 61.87 9.12
CA ASN A 173 -16.15 61.27 10.42
C ASN A 173 -15.09 61.44 11.52
N MET A 174 -14.36 62.57 11.51
CA MET A 174 -13.39 62.88 12.56
C MET A 174 -14.11 63.39 13.82
N ALA A 175 -13.88 62.73 14.95
CA ALA A 175 -14.41 63.12 16.26
C ALA A 175 -13.78 64.45 16.74
N PRO A 176 -14.43 65.17 17.67
CA PRO A 176 -13.81 66.35 18.29
C PRO A 176 -12.53 65.97 19.04
N PRO A 177 -11.51 66.85 19.06
CA PRO A 177 -10.24 66.57 19.74
C PRO A 177 -10.44 66.54 21.27
N ILE A 178 -9.77 65.60 21.93
CA ILE A 178 -9.78 65.44 23.40
C ILE A 178 -8.41 65.84 23.96
N LYS A 179 -7.33 65.44 23.29
CA LYS A 179 -5.94 65.77 23.65
C LYS A 179 -5.42 66.91 22.78
N LYS A 180 -4.35 67.56 23.25
CA LYS A 180 -3.73 68.70 22.53
C LYS A 180 -3.05 68.28 21.22
N GLU A 181 -2.69 67.00 21.10
CA GLU A 181 -2.05 66.42 19.91
C GLU A 181 -3.06 65.94 18.85
N ASP A 182 -4.36 65.94 19.18
CA ASP A 182 -5.39 65.46 18.26
C ASP A 182 -5.61 66.45 17.10
N GLY A 183 -5.90 65.93 15.92
CA GLY A 183 -6.37 66.74 14.80
C GLY A 183 -7.75 67.33 15.08
N ALA A 184 -7.95 68.61 14.77
CA ALA A 184 -9.22 69.30 14.97
C ALA A 184 -9.97 69.49 13.65
N THR A 185 -11.30 69.33 13.67
CA THR A 185 -12.14 69.72 12.53
C THR A 185 -12.20 71.25 12.44
N LYS A 186 -12.38 71.80 11.23
CA LYS A 186 -12.55 73.24 11.04
C LYS A 186 -13.71 73.79 11.89
N GLY A 187 -14.84 73.08 11.93
CA GLY A 187 -16.01 73.46 12.72
C GLY A 187 -15.69 73.61 14.22
N TYR A 188 -14.94 72.65 14.79
CA TYR A 188 -14.52 72.71 16.19
C TYR A 188 -13.64 73.94 16.48
N VAL A 189 -12.66 74.23 15.61
CA VAL A 189 -11.76 75.38 15.77
C VAL A 189 -12.52 76.70 15.65
N ASP A 190 -13.40 76.83 14.65
CA ASP A 190 -14.21 78.03 14.43
C ASP A 190 -15.11 78.35 15.63
N GLU A 191 -15.74 77.33 16.24
CA GLU A 191 -16.58 77.50 17.44
C GLU A 191 -15.78 77.95 18.66
N LYS A 192 -14.59 77.36 18.88
CA LYS A 192 -13.71 77.77 19.99
C LYS A 192 -13.26 79.21 19.82
N ILE A 193 -12.83 79.60 18.62
CA ILE A 193 -12.42 80.99 18.34
C ILE A 193 -13.58 81.95 18.60
N LYS A 194 -14.79 81.66 18.09
CA LYS A 194 -15.97 82.48 18.33
C LYS A 194 -16.26 82.65 19.82
N LYS A 195 -16.17 81.56 20.60
CA LYS A 195 -16.39 81.60 22.05
C LYS A 195 -15.35 82.46 22.77
N GLU A 196 -14.07 82.36 22.41
CA GLU A 196 -13.01 83.20 23.00
C GLU A 196 -13.18 84.68 22.64
N ILE A 197 -13.54 85.00 21.38
CA ILE A 197 -13.84 86.37 20.97
C ILE A 197 -15.03 86.93 21.77
N ALA A 198 -16.10 86.14 21.96
CA ALA A 198 -17.27 86.57 22.73
C ALA A 198 -16.94 86.86 24.20
N LYS A 199 -16.06 86.06 24.83
CA LYS A 199 -15.57 86.34 26.18
C LYS A 199 -14.84 87.69 26.25
N CYS A 200 -13.95 87.96 25.31
CA CYS A 200 -13.21 89.23 25.26
C CYS A 200 -14.10 90.45 25.00
N LEU A 201 -15.21 90.28 24.30
CA LEU A 201 -16.19 91.34 24.05
C LEU A 201 -17.07 91.62 25.28
N THR A 202 -17.37 90.59 26.08
CA THR A 202 -18.19 90.73 27.29
C THR A 202 -17.41 91.25 28.50
N THR A 203 -16.11 90.97 28.62
CA THR A 203 -15.27 91.52 29.69
C THR A 203 -14.82 92.97 29.48
N LYS A 204 -14.99 93.55 28.28
CA LYS A 204 -14.74 94.98 28.03
C LYS A 204 -15.93 95.90 28.38
N GLN A 205 -17.07 95.34 28.76
CA GLN A 205 -18.29 96.08 29.11
C GLN A 205 -18.58 96.08 30.63
N SER A 206 -17.60 95.74 31.47
CA SER A 206 -17.63 95.86 32.95
C SER A 206 -16.42 96.63 33.42
#